data_AF-A0A4R3FMZ7-F1
#
_entry.id   AF-A0A4R3FMZ7-F1
#
_cell.length_a   1.000
_cell.length_b   1.000
_cell.length_c   1.000
_cell.angle_alpha   90.00
_cell.angle_beta   90.00
_cell.angle_gamma   90.00
#
_symmetry.space_group_name_H-M   'P 1'
#
loop_
_entity.id
_entity.type
_entity.pdbx_description
1 polymer ?
#
loop_
_entity_poly.entity_id
_entity_poly.type
_entity_poly.pdbx_seq_one_letter_code
_entity_poly.pdbx_strand_id
1 'polypeptide(L)' 'MQIELSEEEKSKDAFFERIARLSQEMVEAHGRDFSMGALVLGARWIAEGKADAGGKEPSRKMM' A
#
# COMPACT_ATOMS: atom_id res chain seq x y z
N MET A 1 8.21 -26.25 -18.16
CA MET A 1 8.80 -25.91 -16.86
C MET A 1 7.67 -25.33 -16.03
N GLN A 2 7.16 -26.05 -15.04
CA GLN A 2 6.17 -25.49 -14.10
C GLN A 2 6.92 -24.56 -13.17
N ILE A 3 6.62 -23.28 -13.22
CA ILE A 3 7.11 -22.31 -12.25
C ILE A 3 6.14 -22.42 -11.07
N GLU A 4 6.46 -23.30 -10.11
CA GLU A 4 5.78 -23.31 -8.82
C GLU A 4 6.20 -22.03 -8.09
N LEU A 5 5.28 -21.06 -8.01
CA LEU A 5 5.49 -19.85 -7.22
C LEU A 5 5.66 -20.25 -5.77
N SER A 6 6.69 -19.72 -5.12
CA SER A 6 6.88 -19.83 -3.68
C SER A 6 5.70 -19.19 -2.93
N GLU A 7 5.51 -19.59 -1.67
CA GLU A 7 4.48 -19.00 -0.81
C GLU A 7 4.68 -17.49 -0.62
N GLU A 8 5.94 -17.02 -0.65
CA GLU A 8 6.26 -15.60 -0.62
C GLU A 8 5.79 -14.88 -1.89
N GLU A 9 6.01 -15.47 -3.06
CA GLU A 9 5.56 -14.91 -4.34
C GLU A 9 4.03 -14.86 -4.42
N LYS A 10 3.34 -15.92 -4.01
CA LYS A 10 1.87 -15.94 -3.93
C LYS A 10 1.32 -14.85 -3.02
N SER A 11 1.98 -14.64 -1.88
CA SER A 11 1.61 -13.57 -0.94
C SER A 11 1.76 -12.18 -1.57
N LYS A 12 2.89 -11.93 -2.24
CA LYS A 12 3.14 -10.66 -2.95
C LYS A 12 2.11 -10.42 -4.07
N ASP A 13 1.82 -11.44 -4.86
CA ASP A 13 0.82 -11.38 -5.94
C ASP A 13 -0.56 -11.02 -5.40
N ALA A 14 -0.97 -11.60 -4.26
CA ALA A 14 -2.24 -11.26 -3.63
C ALA A 14 -2.34 -9.77 -3.22
N PHE A 15 -1.23 -9.15 -2.81
CA PHE A 15 -1.20 -7.70 -2.55
C PHE A 15 -1.29 -6.90 -3.85
N PHE A 16 -0.59 -7.30 -4.90
CA PHE A 16 -0.68 -6.65 -6.21
C PHE A 16 -2.11 -6.68 -6.76
N GLU A 17 -2.79 -7.83 -6.67
CA GLU A 17 -4.19 -7.94 -7.09
C GLU A 17 -5.12 -7.00 -6.32
N ARG A 18 -4.94 -6.88 -4.99
CA ARG A 18 -5.75 -5.97 -4.17
C ARG A 18 -5.50 -4.52 -4.53
N ILE A 19 -4.24 -4.14 -4.75
CA ILE A 19 -3.89 -2.78 -5.19
C ILE A 19 -4.53 -2.50 -6.55
N ALA A 20 -4.50 -3.46 -7.48
CA ALA A 20 -5.11 -3.29 -8.80
C ALA A 20 -6.63 -3.07 -8.72
N ARG A 21 -7.35 -3.90 -7.93
CA ARG A 21 -8.80 -3.76 -7.74
C ARG A 21 -9.15 -2.41 -7.11
N LEU A 22 -8.46 -2.03 -6.03
CA LEU A 22 -8.66 -0.73 -5.38
C LEU A 22 -8.39 0.44 -6.34
N SER A 23 -7.34 0.33 -7.14
CA SER A 23 -7.01 1.35 -8.14
C SER A 23 -8.15 1.51 -9.13
N GLN A 24 -8.75 0.40 -9.59
CA GLN A 24 -9.87 0.40 -10.52
C GLN A 24 -11.12 1.03 -9.91
N GLU A 25 -11.48 0.68 -8.67
CA GLU A 25 -12.58 1.30 -7.93
C GLU A 25 -12.39 2.83 -7.81
N MET A 26 -11.17 3.28 -7.50
CA MET A 26 -10.82 4.70 -7.43
C MET A 26 -10.91 5.40 -8.80
N VAL A 27 -10.52 4.73 -9.90
CA VAL A 27 -10.65 5.27 -11.25
C VAL A 27 -12.12 5.42 -11.63
N GLU A 28 -12.95 4.42 -11.34
CA GLU A 28 -14.38 4.43 -11.65
C GLU A 28 -15.12 5.52 -10.87
N ALA A 29 -14.78 5.73 -9.60
CA ALA A 29 -15.43 6.72 -8.75
C ALA A 29 -14.96 8.17 -8.99
N HIS A 30 -13.66 8.37 -9.26
CA HIS A 30 -13.02 9.70 -9.18
C HIS A 30 -12.08 10.03 -10.35
N GLY A 31 -11.87 9.09 -11.26
CA GLY A 31 -11.00 9.28 -12.42
C GLY A 31 -9.54 8.88 -12.20
N ARG A 32 -8.83 8.76 -13.33
CA ARG A 32 -7.45 8.24 -13.39
C ARG A 32 -6.45 9.11 -12.64
N ASP A 33 -6.55 10.43 -12.78
CA ASP A 33 -5.59 11.37 -12.19
C ASP A 33 -5.63 11.35 -10.66
N PHE A 34 -6.85 11.28 -10.09
CA PHE A 34 -7.04 11.11 -8.66
C PHE A 34 -6.45 9.78 -8.17
N SER A 35 -6.78 8.68 -8.85
CA SER A 35 -6.34 7.34 -8.46
C SER A 35 -4.81 7.24 -8.42
N MET A 36 -4.15 7.71 -9.47
CA MET A 36 -2.69 7.76 -9.57
C MET A 36 -2.07 8.65 -8.49
N GLY A 37 -2.62 9.86 -8.27
CA GLY A 37 -2.12 10.78 -7.24
C GLY A 37 -2.20 10.20 -5.83
N ALA A 38 -3.30 9.53 -5.49
CA ALA A 38 -3.49 8.89 -4.19
C ALA A 38 -2.47 7.78 -3.93
N LEU A 39 -2.21 6.92 -4.92
CA LEU A 39 -1.22 5.85 -4.81
C LEU A 39 0.22 6.39 -4.67
N VAL A 40 0.55 7.44 -5.41
CA VAL A 40 1.87 8.12 -5.28
C VAL A 40 2.04 8.73 -3.89
N LEU A 41 0.99 9.35 -3.33
CA LEU A 41 1.03 9.87 -1.96
C LEU A 41 1.21 8.75 -0.93
N GLY A 42 0.52 7.63 -1.09
CA GLY A 42 0.70 6.45 -0.23
C GLY A 42 2.13 5.91 -0.28
N ALA A 43 2.69 5.75 -1.49
CA ALA A 43 4.08 5.32 -1.67
C ALA A 43 5.07 6.29 -1.02
N ARG A 44 4.85 7.59 -1.15
CA ARG A 44 5.67 8.62 -0.49
C ARG A 44 5.60 8.53 1.03
N TRP A 45 4.42 8.32 1.59
CA TRP A 45 4.24 8.16 3.03
C TRP A 45 5.03 6.97 3.60
N ILE A 46 5.08 5.85 2.85
CA ILE A 46 5.93 4.69 3.18
C ILE A 46 7.41 5.07 3.09
N ALA A 47 7.83 5.69 1.99
CA ALA A 47 9.22 6.11 1.77
C ALA A 47 9.73 7.12 2.83
N GLU A 48 8.83 7.95 3.38
CA GLU A 48 9.13 8.88 4.47
C GLU A 48 9.22 8.21 5.85
N GLY A 49 9.08 6.88 5.95
CA GLY A 49 9.13 6.12 7.20
C GLY A 49 7.93 6.38 8.12
N LYS A 50 6.89 7.04 7.62
CA LYS A 50 5.67 7.33 8.41
C LYS A 50 4.80 6.09 8.62
N ALA A 51 4.99 5.07 7.78
CA ALA A 51 4.42 3.73 7.98
C ALA A 51 4.84 3.10 9.30
N ASP A 52 6.09 3.30 9.71
CA ASP A 52 6.65 2.71 10.91
C ASP A 52 6.36 3.55 12.17
N ALA A 53 6.02 4.84 11.98
CA ALA A 53 5.74 5.77 13.06
C ALA A 53 4.37 5.55 13.73
N GLY A 54 3.41 4.90 13.06
CA GLY A 54 2.08 4.61 13.60
C GLY A 54 2.04 3.53 14.67
N GLY A 55 3.14 2.81 14.91
CA GLY A 55 3.25 1.72 15.88
C GLY A 55 3.99 2.07 17.18
N LYS A 56 4.57 3.28 17.29
CA LYS A 56 5.10 3.76 18.56
C LYS A 56 4.11 4.79 19.10
N GLU A 57 3.23 4.35 20.00
CA GLU A 57 2.61 5.27 20.97
C GLU A 57 3.70 6.19 21.48
N PRO A 58 3.56 7.53 21.35
CA PRO A 58 4.43 8.42 22.07
C PRO A 58 4.15 8.14 23.54
N SER A 59 5.04 7.38 24.19
CA SER A 59 5.08 7.28 25.64
C SER A 59 5.05 8.70 26.15
N ARG A 60 3.86 9.11 26.58
CA ARG A 60 3.58 10.41 27.16
C ARG A 60 4.42 10.45 28.42
N LYS A 61 5.65 10.96 28.29
CA LYS A 61 6.46 11.37 29.43
C LYS A 61 5.70 12.55 30.03
N MET A 62 4.76 12.23 30.93
CA MET A 62 4.30 13.15 31.96
C MET A 62 5.54 13.50 32.77
N MET A 63 6.11 14.66 32.44
CA MET A 63 6.91 15.46 33.36
C MET A 63 5.96 16.33 34.18
#